data_AF-A0A954BCD1-F1
#
_entry.id   AF-A0A954BCD1-F1
#
_cell.length_a   1.000
_cell.length_b   1.000
_cell.length_c   1.000
_cell.angle_alpha   90.00
_cell.angle_beta   90.00
_cell.angle_gamma   90.00
#
_symmetry.space_group_name_H-M   'P 1'
#
loop_
_entity.id
_entity.type
_entity.pdbx_description
1 polymer ?
#
loop_
_entity_poly.entity_id
_entity_poly.type
_entity_poly.pdbx_seq_one_letter_code
_entity_poly.pdbx_strand_id
1 'polypeptide(L)'
;EAKKYWEISRILDETMVAEKGIYPNLDFPAGPAYYLMGFEIPMFTPIFVVSRITGWTAHVMEQLANNKLIRPLSNYTGKPQREVVPLDRR
;
A
#
# COMPACT_ATOMS: atom_id res chain seq x y z
N GLU A 1 -21.21 -17.03 11.91
CA GLU A 1 -20.25 -16.58 10.85
C GLU A 1 -18.92 -16.11 11.41
N ALA A 2 -18.88 -15.24 12.43
CA ALA A 2 -17.62 -14.77 13.06
C ALA A 2 -16.62 -15.88 13.43
N LYS A 3 -17.09 -16.96 14.06
CA LYS A 3 -16.24 -18.10 14.45
C LYS A 3 -15.54 -18.78 13.25
N LYS A 4 -16.18 -18.81 12.07
CA LYS A 4 -15.60 -19.38 10.85
C LYS A 4 -14.42 -18.54 10.36
N TYR A 5 -14.61 -17.23 10.25
CA TYR A 5 -13.56 -16.32 9.76
C TYR A 5 -12.40 -16.23 10.73
N TRP A 6 -12.66 -16.24 12.04
CA TRP A 6 -11.62 -16.30 13.06
C TRP A 6 -10.75 -17.56 12.92
N GLU A 7 -11.37 -18.74 12.75
CA GLU A 7 -10.63 -20.00 12.62
C GLU A 7 -9.80 -20.04 11.33
N ILE A 8 -10.34 -19.54 10.22
CA ILE A 8 -9.60 -19.41 8.95
C ILE A 8 -8.39 -18.49 9.15
N SER A 9 -8.57 -17.32 9.76
CA SER A 9 -7.48 -16.38 10.03
C SER A 9 -6.41 -16.98 10.94
N ARG A 10 -6.80 -17.74 11.98
CA ARG A 10 -5.88 -18.42 12.89
C ARG A 10 -5.01 -19.46 12.17
N ILE A 11 -5.62 -20.32 11.37
CA ILE A 11 -4.90 -21.35 10.59
C ILE A 11 -3.92 -20.69 9.60
N LEU A 12 -4.35 -19.64 8.91
CA LEU A 12 -3.50 -18.89 7.98
C LEU A 12 -2.29 -18.24 8.67
N ASP A 13 -2.51 -17.58 9.82
CA ASP A 13 -1.44 -16.98 10.62
C ASP A 13 -0.39 -18.03 11.04
N GLU A 14 -0.84 -19.10 11.70
CA GLU A 14 0.03 -20.20 12.16
C GLU A 14 0.82 -20.83 10.99
N THR A 15 0.16 -21.04 9.85
CA THR A 15 0.80 -21.62 8.66
C THR A 15 1.85 -20.68 8.07
N MET A 16 1.55 -19.38 7.93
CA MET A 16 2.50 -18.40 7.37
C MET A 16 3.73 -18.21 8.26
N VAL A 17 3.54 -18.24 9.58
CA VAL A 17 4.66 -18.18 10.52
C VAL A 17 5.48 -19.47 10.45
N ALA A 18 4.85 -20.65 10.47
CA ALA A 18 5.57 -21.92 10.44
C ALA A 18 6.35 -22.16 9.14
N GLU A 19 5.72 -21.87 7.99
CA GLU A 19 6.28 -22.20 6.69
C GLU A 19 7.21 -21.11 6.14
N LYS A 20 6.98 -19.84 6.51
CA LYS A 20 7.68 -18.68 5.91
C LYS A 20 8.31 -17.74 6.92
N GLY A 21 8.01 -17.87 8.21
CA GLY A 21 8.43 -16.89 9.23
C GLY A 21 7.82 -15.50 9.02
N ILE A 22 6.71 -15.41 8.28
CA ILE A 22 6.04 -14.14 7.98
C ILE A 22 4.90 -13.95 8.97
N TYR A 23 5.01 -12.92 9.80
CA TYR A 23 3.98 -12.53 10.75
C TYR A 23 2.93 -11.62 10.08
N PRO A 24 1.66 -11.70 10.51
CA PRO A 24 0.60 -10.87 9.95
C PRO A 24 0.88 -9.39 10.24
N ASN A 25 0.79 -8.56 9.21
CA ASN A 25 0.75 -7.11 9.38
C ASN A 25 -0.67 -6.67 9.81
N LEU A 26 -0.89 -5.37 10.00
CA LEU A 26 -2.19 -4.82 10.41
C LEU A 26 -3.34 -5.17 9.44
N ASP A 27 -3.06 -5.27 8.15
CA ASP A 27 -4.11 -5.47 7.13
C ASP A 27 -4.78 -6.84 7.26
N PHE A 28 -4.02 -7.85 7.72
CA PHE A 28 -4.51 -9.22 7.89
C PHE A 28 -5.66 -9.35 8.90
N PRO A 29 -5.56 -8.88 10.17
CA PRO A 29 -6.68 -8.88 11.09
C PRO A 29 -7.73 -7.80 10.78
N ALA A 30 -7.36 -6.70 10.09
CA ALA A 30 -8.31 -5.63 9.76
C ALA A 30 -9.38 -6.07 8.76
N GLY A 31 -9.03 -6.90 7.76
CA GLY A 31 -9.98 -7.40 6.76
C GLY A 31 -11.18 -8.15 7.38
N PRO A 32 -10.95 -9.23 8.15
CA PRO A 32 -12.01 -9.92 8.89
C PRO A 32 -12.74 -9.00 9.87
N ALA A 33 -12.04 -8.09 10.55
CA ALA A 33 -12.69 -7.16 11.48
C ALA A 33 -13.74 -6.28 10.77
N TYR A 34 -13.38 -5.62 9.66
CA TYR A 34 -14.31 -4.77 8.91
C TYR A 34 -15.46 -5.58 8.30
N TYR A 35 -15.17 -6.77 7.76
CA TYR A 35 -16.19 -7.65 7.21
C TYR A 35 -17.21 -8.07 8.28
N LEU A 36 -16.74 -8.44 9.48
CA LEU A 36 -17.60 -8.84 10.59
C LEU A 36 -18.38 -7.67 11.20
N MET A 37 -17.93 -6.43 11.02
CA MET A 37 -18.68 -5.22 11.34
C MET A 37 -19.76 -4.88 10.31
N GLY A 38 -19.82 -5.60 9.18
CA GLY A 38 -20.82 -5.39 8.13
C GLY A 38 -20.42 -4.38 7.06
N PHE A 39 -19.15 -3.97 6.98
CA PHE A 39 -18.69 -3.14 5.87
C PHE A 39 -18.51 -3.97 4.60
N GLU A 40 -18.93 -3.40 3.48
CA GLU A 40 -18.63 -3.97 2.16
C GLU A 40 -17.12 -3.90 1.88
N ILE A 41 -16.58 -4.91 1.19
CA ILE A 41 -15.14 -4.99 0.89
C ILE A 41 -14.61 -3.72 0.18
N PRO A 42 -15.32 -3.11 -0.79
CA PRO A 42 -14.89 -1.84 -1.40
C PRO A 42 -14.73 -0.68 -0.41
N MET A 43 -15.33 -0.74 0.79
CA MET A 43 -15.24 0.30 1.82
C MET A 43 -13.97 0.25 2.67
N PHE A 44 -13.17 -0.81 2.57
CA PHE A 44 -11.98 -0.96 3.43
C PHE A 44 -10.93 0.14 3.18
N THR A 45 -10.67 0.47 1.90
CA THR A 45 -9.74 1.54 1.54
C THR A 45 -10.27 2.94 1.91
N PRO A 46 -11.56 3.27 1.68
CA PRO A 46 -12.15 4.50 2.22
C PRO A 46 -12.01 4.66 3.74
N ILE A 47 -12.22 3.60 4.54
CA ILE A 47 -12.01 3.64 6.00
C ILE A 47 -10.55 3.98 6.33
N PHE A 48 -9.61 3.37 5.61
CA PHE A 48 -8.19 3.68 5.74
C PHE A 48 -7.89 5.16 5.45
N VAL A 49 -8.47 5.74 4.39
CA VAL A 49 -8.31 7.16 4.05
C VAL A 49 -8.80 8.06 5.17
N VAL A 50 -10.00 7.80 5.71
CA VAL A 50 -10.58 8.57 6.82
C VAL A 50 -9.69 8.51 8.08
N SER A 51 -9.05 7.37 8.34
CA SER A 51 -8.09 7.26 9.44
C SER A 51 -6.78 8.01 9.14
N ARG A 52 -6.20 7.78 7.96
CA ARG A 52 -4.83 8.21 7.62
C ARG A 52 -4.72 9.67 7.23
N ILE A 53 -5.82 10.33 6.87
CA ILE A 53 -5.83 11.76 6.56
C ILE A 53 -5.23 12.60 7.68
N THR A 54 -5.41 12.20 8.95
CA THR A 54 -4.80 12.86 10.11
C THR A 54 -3.28 12.90 10.01
N GLY A 55 -2.64 11.74 9.79
CA GLY A 55 -1.19 11.64 9.60
C GLY A 55 -0.70 12.35 8.34
N TRP A 56 -1.44 12.29 7.23
CA TRP A 56 -1.08 13.04 6.02
C TRP A 56 -1.09 14.56 6.27
N THR A 57 -2.13 15.07 6.92
CA THR A 57 -2.20 16.50 7.25
C THR A 57 -1.11 16.92 8.23
N ALA A 58 -0.77 16.09 9.21
CA ALA A 58 0.35 16.35 10.11
C ALA A 58 1.68 16.44 9.35
N HIS A 59 1.98 15.48 8.47
CA HIS A 59 3.19 15.52 7.65
C HIS A 59 3.23 16.71 6.68
N VAL A 60 2.08 17.16 6.16
CA VAL A 60 2.00 18.40 5.37
C VAL A 60 2.40 19.61 6.22
N MET A 61 1.89 19.71 7.44
CA MET A 61 2.26 20.81 8.35
C MET A 61 3.75 20.77 8.71
N GLU A 62 4.29 19.59 9.03
CA GLU A 62 5.72 19.40 9.30
C GLU A 62 6.59 19.81 8.11
N GLN A 63 6.20 19.38 6.90
CA GLN A 63 6.90 19.74 5.67
C GLN A 63 6.86 21.24 5.41
N LEU A 64 5.73 21.91 5.65
CA LEU A 64 5.63 23.36 5.49
C LEU A 64 6.51 24.12 6.50
N ALA A 65 6.65 23.60 7.72
CA ALA A 65 7.50 24.21 8.75
C ALA A 65 9.01 24.01 8.48
N ASN A 66 9.41 22.90 7.85
CA ASN A 66 10.80 22.60 7.51
C ASN A 66 10.93 22.09 6.06
N ASN A 67 10.74 23.01 5.11
CA ASN A 67 10.46 22.67 3.71
C ASN A 67 11.68 22.24 2.89
N LYS A 68 12.13 21.01 3.13
CA LYS A 68 13.17 20.35 2.35
C LYS A 68 12.60 19.10 1.67
N LEU A 69 12.49 19.13 0.35
CA LEU A 69 12.06 17.97 -0.44
C LEU A 69 13.27 17.18 -0.93
N ILE A 70 13.12 15.85 -0.98
CA ILE A 70 14.05 15.00 -1.73
C ILE A 70 13.93 15.34 -3.23
N ARG A 71 15.08 15.47 -3.90
CA ARG A 71 15.18 15.61 -5.37
C ARG A 71 15.85 14.35 -5.91
N PRO A 72 15.11 13.24 -6.07
CA PRO A 72 15.70 11.99 -6.50
C PRO A 72 16.27 12.14 -7.92
N LEU A 73 17.44 11.57 -8.15
CA LEU A 73 18.05 11.45 -9.47
C LEU A 73 17.74 10.07 -10.05
N SER A 74 17.71 9.97 -11.38
CA SER A 74 17.53 8.71 -12.08
C SER A 74 18.80 8.32 -12.81
N ASN A 75 19.08 7.01 -12.87
CA ASN A 75 20.13 6.49 -13.74
C ASN A 75 19.54 6.28 -15.15
N TYR A 76 20.10 6.96 -16.16
CA TYR A 76 19.65 6.81 -17.53
C TYR A 76 20.20 5.52 -18.14
N THR A 77 19.29 4.59 -18.47
CA THR A 77 19.62 3.31 -19.13
C THR A 77 19.04 3.21 -20.54
N GLY A 78 18.55 4.33 -21.09
CA GLY A 78 18.03 4.42 -22.45
C GLY A 78 19.15 4.45 -23.50
N LYS A 79 18.75 4.52 -24.78
CA LYS A 79 19.70 4.68 -25.89
C LYS A 79 20.38 6.05 -25.82
N PRO A 80 21.64 6.20 -26.26
CA PRO A 80 22.23 7.52 -26.43
C PRO A 80 21.40 8.37 -27.40
N GLN A 81 21.73 9.66 -27.49
CA GLN A 81 21.13 10.57 -28.44
C GLN A 81 21.12 9.95 -29.85
N ARG A 82 19.96 10.02 -30.51
CA ARG A 82 19.72 9.43 -31.83
C ARG A 82 19.09 10.46 -32.74
N GLU A 83 19.46 10.43 -34.00
CA GLU A 83 18.82 11.25 -35.02
C GLU A 83 17.39 10.76 -35.28
N VAL A 84 16.52 11.71 -35.58
CA VAL A 84 15.13 11.41 -35.95
C VAL A 84 15.11 11.02 -37.41
N VAL A 85 14.75 9.77 -37.68
CA VAL A 85 14.56 9.31 -39.06
C VAL A 85 13.33 10.03 -39.67
N PRO A 86 13.45 10.63 -40.87
CA PRO A 86 12.31 11.21 -41.60
C PRO A 86 11.16 10.21 -41.75
N LEU A 87 9.92 10.68 -41.72
CA LEU A 87 8.74 9.81 -41.67
C LEU A 87 8.66 8.83 -42.85
N ASP A 88 9.08 9.27 -44.03
CA ASP A 88 9.15 8.49 -45.27
C ASP A 88 10.24 7.39 -45.25
N ARG A 89 11.08 7.36 -44.22
CA ARG A 89 12.22 6.43 -44.07
C ARG A 89 12.22 5.64 -42.75
N ARG A 90 11.13 5.72 -41.96
CA ARG A 90 10.96 4.98 -40.70
C ARG A 90 10.54 3.54 -40.91
#